data_AF-A0A6P6XMX8-F1
#
_entry.id   AF-A0A6P6XMX8-F1
#
_cell.length_a   1.000
_cell.length_b   1.000
_cell.length_c   1.000
_cell.angle_alpha   90.00
_cell.angle_beta   90.00
_cell.angle_gamma   90.00
#
_symmetry.space_group_name_H-M   'P 1'
#
loop_
_entity.id
_entity.type
_entity.pdbx_description
1 polymer ?
#
loop_
_entity_poly.entity_id
_entity_poly.type
_entity_poly.pdbx_seq_one_letter_code
_entity_poly.pdbx_strand_id
1 'polypeptide(L)'
;MPGNKNIRFSICSIIINIIIIIQFIVHQVESKELTTNDFDEWDKNQKYLFVLFYSSESSCKQCVQVLSDWKSFENRLDNVQFFAEVNVGRVDCSVNRDLCSREDIQELPMAKLYVEINKITRIEMNYESKEYDRNSLDMFLMKQITRFGFQDSQKEQEPDESIDETDATTSGEERGFTIMPLKAKNGLYELTDDDSSLFLSHGQHFVNFYAPWCSHCQNLKPKWEMIAKSLENNEQVKISQINCQENIYTCKMQFKIKEYPTLLWISNGKIVARYKGSHELDHIKSFINSQLTDFELEKLLKKYSDVDSGIEELEIDYRKKSSNVLLLNSDNFKMITDSGWTFVHFTVPWSKHCRQMKSEWDKFSITAPPNSLKVAKVDCSIQEKLCTMEKIDSYPTLLLYNDGHRFPEYDNTLRTADSFLQYFNVQSNNNQPKKEL
;
A
#
# COMPACT_ATOMS: atom_id res chain seq x y z
N MET A 1 -24.46 -63.11 -41.55
CA MET A 1 -24.64 -61.68 -41.24
C MET A 1 -24.81 -61.51 -39.73
N PRO A 2 -23.77 -61.12 -38.97
CA PRO A 2 -23.96 -60.66 -37.60
C PRO A 2 -23.86 -59.13 -37.60
N GLY A 3 -24.97 -58.49 -37.96
CA GLY A 3 -25.14 -57.06 -37.76
C GLY A 3 -25.78 -56.79 -36.39
N ASN A 4 -25.25 -55.80 -35.70
CA ASN A 4 -26.01 -54.94 -34.79
C ASN A 4 -26.26 -55.39 -33.33
N LYS A 5 -25.29 -56.03 -32.67
CA LYS A 5 -25.26 -56.12 -31.18
C LYS A 5 -24.25 -55.20 -30.49
N ASN A 6 -23.23 -54.70 -31.20
CA ASN A 6 -22.18 -53.87 -30.59
C ASN A 6 -22.51 -52.36 -30.49
N ILE A 7 -23.53 -51.88 -31.20
CA ILE A 7 -23.89 -50.45 -31.18
C ILE A 7 -24.79 -50.12 -29.97
N ARG A 8 -25.66 -51.05 -29.53
CA ARG A 8 -26.51 -50.85 -28.34
C ARG A 8 -25.74 -50.82 -27.02
N PHE A 9 -24.66 -51.58 -26.88
CA PHE A 9 -23.82 -51.56 -25.67
C PHE A 9 -22.99 -50.28 -25.57
N SER A 10 -22.51 -49.76 -26.70
CA SER A 10 -21.72 -48.52 -26.72
C SER A 10 -22.57 -47.29 -26.36
N ILE A 11 -23.79 -47.19 -26.90
CA ILE A 11 -24.71 -46.08 -26.58
C ILE A 11 -25.17 -46.14 -25.11
N CYS A 12 -25.39 -47.35 -24.55
CA CYS A 12 -25.77 -47.49 -23.15
C CYS A 12 -24.63 -47.10 -22.19
N SER A 13 -23.38 -47.48 -22.49
CA SER A 13 -22.21 -47.03 -21.71
C SER A 13 -21.95 -45.53 -21.85
N ILE A 14 -22.21 -44.93 -23.00
CA ILE A 14 -22.07 -43.48 -23.20
C ILE A 14 -23.18 -42.74 -22.45
N ILE A 15 -24.42 -43.22 -22.45
CA ILE A 15 -25.52 -42.62 -21.68
C ILE A 15 -25.31 -42.79 -20.18
N ILE A 16 -24.82 -43.94 -19.72
CA ILE A 16 -24.49 -44.17 -18.31
C ILE A 16 -23.31 -43.27 -17.89
N ASN A 17 -22.26 -43.14 -18.70
CA ASN A 17 -21.18 -42.21 -18.42
C ASN A 17 -21.62 -40.75 -18.50
N ILE A 18 -22.54 -40.37 -19.39
CA ILE A 18 -23.11 -39.02 -19.45
C ILE A 18 -24.02 -38.78 -18.24
N ILE A 19 -24.80 -39.75 -17.77
CA ILE A 19 -25.61 -39.64 -16.55
C ILE A 19 -24.71 -39.58 -15.31
N ILE A 20 -23.62 -40.33 -15.26
CA ILE A 20 -22.63 -40.27 -14.18
C ILE A 20 -21.87 -38.94 -14.23
N ILE A 21 -21.48 -38.46 -15.42
CA ILE A 21 -20.83 -37.14 -15.59
C ILE A 21 -21.82 -36.02 -15.29
N ILE A 22 -23.10 -36.12 -15.66
CA ILE A 22 -24.13 -35.17 -15.27
C ILE A 22 -24.42 -35.28 -13.77
N GLN A 23 -24.45 -36.46 -13.16
CA GLN A 23 -24.57 -36.62 -11.70
C GLN A 23 -23.34 -36.08 -10.99
N PHE A 24 -22.13 -36.21 -11.55
CA PHE A 24 -20.86 -35.71 -11.01
C PHE A 24 -20.70 -34.19 -11.21
N ILE A 25 -21.22 -33.65 -12.33
CA ILE A 25 -21.33 -32.21 -12.59
C ILE A 25 -22.45 -31.59 -11.74
N VAL A 26 -23.57 -32.29 -11.52
CA VAL A 26 -24.65 -31.89 -10.60
C VAL A 26 -24.22 -32.05 -9.14
N HIS A 27 -23.22 -32.89 -8.83
CA HIS A 27 -22.58 -32.99 -7.50
C HIS A 27 -21.49 -31.94 -7.24
N GLN A 28 -21.25 -31.00 -8.16
CA GLN A 28 -20.29 -29.89 -7.98
C GLN A 28 -21.00 -28.53 -7.89
N VAL A 29 -22.23 -28.52 -7.40
CA VAL A 29 -22.84 -27.33 -6.78
C VAL A 29 -23.23 -27.74 -5.37
N GLU A 30 -22.25 -27.75 -4.45
CA GLU A 30 -22.60 -27.69 -3.03
C GLU A 30 -23.49 -26.47 -2.86
N SER A 31 -24.73 -26.73 -2.47
CA SER A 31 -25.65 -25.67 -2.09
C SER A 31 -25.01 -24.88 -0.97
N LYS A 32 -24.65 -23.62 -1.22
CA LYS A 32 -24.21 -22.68 -0.17
C LYS A 32 -25.33 -22.31 0.81
N GLU A 33 -26.55 -22.82 0.59
CA GLU A 33 -27.62 -22.83 1.59
C GLU A 33 -27.35 -23.95 2.60
N LEU A 34 -27.11 -23.58 3.86
CA LEU A 34 -26.75 -24.49 4.94
C LEU A 34 -27.99 -24.88 5.74
N THR A 35 -28.18 -26.18 5.95
CA THR A 35 -29.05 -26.69 7.02
C THR A 35 -28.34 -26.61 8.37
N THR A 36 -29.05 -26.94 9.45
CA THR A 36 -28.43 -27.05 10.79
C THR A 36 -27.26 -28.04 10.80
N ASN A 37 -27.38 -29.18 10.10
CA ASN A 37 -26.32 -30.18 10.06
C ASN A 37 -25.12 -29.69 9.24
N ASP A 38 -25.36 -29.05 8.09
CA ASP A 38 -24.28 -28.53 7.24
C ASP A 38 -23.50 -27.43 7.97
N PHE A 39 -24.21 -26.55 8.68
CA PHE A 39 -23.60 -25.52 9.51
C PHE A 39 -22.72 -26.15 10.61
N ASP A 40 -23.25 -27.13 11.36
CA ASP A 40 -22.51 -27.79 12.44
C ASP A 40 -21.27 -28.55 11.92
N GLU A 41 -21.33 -29.08 10.69
CA GLU A 41 -20.19 -29.75 10.04
C GLU A 41 -19.14 -28.74 9.57
N TRP A 42 -19.54 -27.65 8.93
CA TRP A 42 -18.62 -26.60 8.47
C TRP A 42 -17.97 -25.90 9.64
N ASP A 43 -18.74 -25.57 10.68
CA ASP A 43 -18.24 -24.86 11.85
C ASP A 43 -17.19 -25.66 12.64
N LYS A 44 -17.28 -27.00 12.64
CA LYS A 44 -16.30 -27.87 13.30
C LYS A 44 -15.01 -28.09 12.53
N ASN A 45 -15.06 -27.99 11.20
CA ASN A 45 -13.97 -28.46 10.34
C ASN A 45 -13.27 -27.34 9.57
N GLN A 46 -13.79 -26.11 9.63
CA GLN A 46 -13.29 -24.99 8.84
C GLN A 46 -12.64 -23.94 9.71
N LYS A 47 -11.45 -23.49 9.30
CA LYS A 47 -10.72 -22.43 9.99
C LYS A 47 -11.46 -21.09 9.96
N TYR A 48 -12.07 -20.78 8.81
CA TYR A 48 -12.86 -19.57 8.61
C TYR A 48 -14.22 -19.94 7.99
N LEU A 49 -15.30 -19.57 8.65
CA LEU A 49 -16.67 -19.77 8.17
C LEU A 49 -17.44 -18.45 8.23
N PHE A 50 -17.90 -17.96 7.07
CA PHE A 50 -18.65 -16.70 6.97
C PHE A 50 -20.08 -16.96 6.48
N VAL A 51 -21.05 -16.66 7.33
CA VAL A 51 -22.44 -17.06 7.11
C VAL A 51 -23.36 -15.86 7.11
N LEU A 52 -24.20 -15.75 6.07
CA LEU A 52 -25.33 -14.84 6.04
C LEU A 52 -26.58 -15.51 6.61
N PHE A 53 -27.12 -14.96 7.68
CA PHE A 53 -28.42 -15.29 8.22
C PHE A 53 -29.47 -14.34 7.61
N TYR A 54 -30.47 -14.90 6.95
CA TYR A 54 -31.54 -14.14 6.30
C TYR A 54 -32.90 -14.82 6.51
N SER A 55 -33.97 -14.23 5.99
CA SER A 55 -35.30 -14.87 5.95
C SER A 55 -35.88 -14.75 4.54
N SER A 56 -36.44 -15.85 4.02
CA SER A 56 -37.20 -15.85 2.76
C SER A 56 -38.65 -15.37 2.91
N GLU A 57 -39.13 -15.17 4.15
CA GLU A 57 -40.46 -14.62 4.38
C GLU A 57 -40.54 -13.15 3.91
N SER A 58 -41.72 -12.75 3.41
CA SER A 58 -41.96 -11.40 2.89
C SER A 58 -41.83 -10.28 3.93
N SER A 59 -41.74 -10.63 5.21
CA SER A 59 -41.47 -9.72 6.33
C SER A 59 -40.06 -9.10 6.24
N CYS A 60 -39.06 -9.83 5.75
CA CYS A 60 -37.69 -9.31 5.59
C CYS A 60 -37.48 -8.66 4.21
N LYS A 61 -37.99 -7.45 4.03
CA LYS A 61 -37.88 -6.71 2.75
C LYS A 61 -36.42 -6.47 2.31
N GLN A 62 -35.51 -6.29 3.26
CA GLN A 62 -34.09 -6.02 2.98
C GLN A 62 -33.33 -7.30 2.59
N CYS A 63 -33.78 -8.47 3.05
CA CYS A 63 -33.12 -9.75 2.77
C CYS A 63 -33.05 -10.07 1.27
N VAL A 64 -34.03 -9.62 0.47
CA VAL A 64 -34.04 -9.88 -0.99
C VAL A 64 -32.82 -9.26 -1.68
N GLN A 65 -32.53 -7.99 -1.39
CA GLN A 65 -31.39 -7.28 -1.97
C GLN A 65 -30.06 -7.85 -1.45
N VAL A 66 -29.96 -8.03 -0.13
CA VAL A 66 -28.76 -8.58 0.51
C VAL A 66 -28.44 -9.98 0.01
N LEU A 67 -29.45 -10.83 -0.20
CA LEU A 67 -29.26 -12.17 -0.74
C LEU A 67 -28.71 -12.14 -2.18
N SER A 68 -29.11 -11.16 -2.98
CA SER A 68 -28.55 -10.97 -4.33
C SER A 68 -27.07 -10.58 -4.27
N ASP A 69 -26.74 -9.59 -3.43
CA ASP A 69 -25.36 -9.12 -3.27
C ASP A 69 -24.46 -10.21 -2.69
N TRP A 70 -24.97 -10.98 -1.73
CA TRP A 70 -24.28 -12.10 -1.11
C TRP A 70 -24.02 -13.26 -2.09
N LYS A 71 -24.99 -13.63 -2.93
CA LYS A 71 -24.78 -14.63 -3.99
C LYS A 71 -23.69 -14.20 -4.98
N SER A 72 -23.63 -12.91 -5.32
CA SER A 72 -22.54 -12.38 -6.14
C SER A 72 -21.19 -12.48 -5.44
N PHE A 73 -21.16 -12.27 -4.13
CA PHE A 73 -19.97 -12.40 -3.30
C PHE A 73 -19.49 -13.86 -3.20
N GLU A 74 -20.39 -14.80 -2.91
CA GLU A 74 -20.14 -16.25 -2.86
C GLU A 74 -19.48 -16.78 -4.14
N ASN A 75 -20.09 -16.52 -5.31
CA ASN A 75 -19.60 -17.03 -6.59
C ASN A 75 -18.18 -16.54 -6.92
N ARG A 76 -17.84 -15.34 -6.45
CA ARG A 76 -16.52 -14.78 -6.69
C ARG A 76 -15.49 -15.35 -5.73
N LEU A 77 -15.83 -15.54 -4.46
CA LEU A 77 -14.88 -16.07 -3.47
C LEU A 77 -14.31 -17.43 -3.86
N ASP A 78 -15.10 -18.28 -4.51
CA ASP A 78 -14.62 -19.57 -5.04
C ASP A 78 -13.48 -19.43 -6.06
N ASN A 79 -13.35 -18.25 -6.67
CA ASN A 79 -12.34 -17.94 -7.69
C ASN A 79 -11.20 -17.06 -7.14
N VAL A 80 -11.23 -16.68 -5.86
CA VAL A 80 -10.22 -15.83 -5.24
C VAL A 80 -9.34 -16.67 -4.32
N GLN A 81 -8.15 -17.01 -4.80
CA GLN A 81 -7.20 -17.89 -4.11
C GLN A 81 -6.85 -17.42 -2.68
N PHE A 82 -6.90 -16.11 -2.41
CA PHE A 82 -6.67 -15.55 -1.08
C PHE A 82 -7.71 -16.01 -0.05
N PHE A 83 -8.95 -16.24 -0.47
CA PHE A 83 -10.04 -16.68 0.40
C PHE A 83 -10.32 -18.18 0.28
N ALA A 84 -9.40 -18.97 -0.28
CA ALA A 84 -9.59 -20.40 -0.48
C ALA A 84 -9.82 -21.17 0.83
N GLU A 85 -9.41 -20.62 1.98
CA GLU A 85 -9.65 -21.19 3.31
C GLU A 85 -10.93 -20.68 3.98
N VAL A 86 -11.71 -19.83 3.30
CA VAL A 86 -12.94 -19.24 3.83
C VAL A 86 -14.14 -19.93 3.20
N ASN A 87 -14.85 -20.69 4.02
CA ASN A 87 -16.13 -21.23 3.61
C ASN A 87 -17.21 -20.16 3.77
N VAL A 88 -17.97 -19.92 2.71
CA VAL A 88 -19.05 -18.93 2.70
C VAL A 88 -20.37 -19.60 2.39
N GLY A 89 -21.33 -19.40 3.30
CA GLY A 89 -22.66 -19.96 3.19
C GLY A 89 -23.74 -18.99 3.64
N ARG A 90 -24.96 -19.47 3.63
CA ARG A 90 -26.14 -18.73 4.07
C ARG A 90 -27.16 -19.66 4.72
N VAL A 91 -27.91 -19.12 5.66
CA VAL A 91 -28.93 -19.82 6.44
C VAL A 91 -30.23 -19.04 6.37
N ASP A 92 -31.28 -19.66 5.84
CA ASP A 92 -32.64 -19.15 5.95
C ASP A 92 -33.23 -19.45 7.35
N CYS A 93 -33.35 -18.41 8.16
CA CYS A 93 -33.90 -18.46 9.51
C CYS A 93 -35.41 -18.68 9.56
N SER A 94 -36.13 -18.48 8.44
CA SER A 94 -37.56 -18.88 8.40
C SER A 94 -37.73 -20.39 8.47
N VAL A 95 -36.73 -21.13 7.97
CA VAL A 95 -36.67 -22.60 7.94
C VAL A 95 -35.88 -23.14 9.14
N ASN A 96 -34.71 -22.58 9.43
CA ASN A 96 -33.78 -23.04 10.46
C ASN A 96 -33.86 -22.18 11.74
N ARG A 97 -35.05 -22.05 12.33
CA ARG A 97 -35.32 -21.16 13.47
C ARG A 97 -34.48 -21.48 14.70
N ASP A 98 -34.30 -22.75 15.00
CA ASP A 98 -33.55 -23.21 16.17
C ASP A 98 -32.05 -22.87 16.05
N LEU A 99 -31.48 -23.05 14.86
CA LEU A 99 -30.10 -22.64 14.55
C LEU A 99 -29.94 -21.13 14.73
N CYS A 100 -30.78 -20.30 14.12
CA CYS A 100 -30.65 -18.85 14.23
C CYS A 100 -30.85 -18.34 15.66
N SER A 101 -31.71 -19.00 16.44
CA SER A 101 -31.89 -18.68 17.86
C SER A 101 -30.65 -19.06 18.68
N ARG A 102 -30.01 -20.20 18.37
CA ARG A 102 -28.79 -20.68 19.02
C ARG A 102 -27.58 -19.78 18.73
N GLU A 103 -27.50 -19.25 17.51
CA GLU A 103 -26.42 -18.34 17.08
C GLU A 103 -26.65 -16.86 17.49
N ASP A 104 -27.70 -16.59 18.30
CA ASP A 104 -28.11 -15.27 18.80
C ASP A 104 -28.38 -14.24 17.69
N ILE A 105 -29.09 -14.66 16.63
CA ILE A 105 -29.46 -13.79 15.52
C ILE A 105 -30.74 -13.02 15.84
N GLN A 106 -30.58 -11.78 16.31
CA GLN A 106 -31.70 -10.92 16.75
C GLN A 106 -32.28 -10.05 15.63
N GLU A 107 -31.46 -9.67 14.64
CA GLU A 107 -31.87 -8.85 13.50
C GLU A 107 -31.48 -9.52 12.19
N LEU A 108 -32.31 -9.35 11.15
CA LEU A 108 -32.08 -9.91 9.84
C LEU A 108 -32.13 -8.81 8.76
N PRO A 109 -31.26 -8.89 7.73
CA PRO A 109 -30.18 -9.86 7.55
C PRO A 109 -28.96 -9.59 8.47
N MET A 110 -28.25 -10.65 8.86
CA MET A 110 -27.04 -10.60 9.68
C MET A 110 -25.97 -11.51 9.10
N ALA A 111 -24.79 -10.98 8.79
CA ALA A 111 -23.63 -11.82 8.49
C ALA A 111 -22.75 -12.00 9.73
N LYS A 112 -22.19 -13.19 9.90
CA LYS A 112 -21.33 -13.53 11.05
C LYS A 112 -20.15 -14.37 10.59
N LEU A 113 -18.96 -14.01 11.06
CA LEU A 113 -17.71 -14.74 10.80
C LEU A 113 -17.32 -15.53 12.04
N TYR A 114 -17.06 -16.81 11.81
CA TYR A 114 -16.54 -17.76 12.77
C TYR A 114 -15.08 -18.04 12.43
N VAL A 115 -14.21 -17.94 13.42
CA VAL A 115 -12.77 -18.17 13.28
C VAL A 115 -12.32 -19.19 14.32
N GLU A 116 -11.71 -20.26 13.84
CA GLU A 116 -11.02 -21.23 14.68
C GLU A 116 -9.54 -20.83 14.83
N ILE A 117 -9.07 -20.77 16.07
CA ILE A 117 -7.67 -20.54 16.41
C ILE A 117 -7.13 -21.77 17.15
N ASN A 118 -6.03 -22.33 16.65
CA ASN A 118 -5.32 -23.46 17.23
C ASN A 118 -6.18 -24.69 17.52
N LYS A 119 -7.26 -24.93 16.75
CA LYS A 119 -8.21 -26.05 16.95
C LYS A 119 -8.88 -26.13 18.32
N ILE A 120 -8.86 -25.03 19.09
CA ILE A 120 -9.34 -25.00 20.49
C ILE A 120 -10.23 -23.79 20.75
N THR A 121 -9.90 -22.62 20.20
CA THR A 121 -10.63 -21.37 20.49
C THR A 121 -11.50 -20.98 19.29
N ARG A 122 -12.80 -20.83 19.52
CA ARG A 122 -13.76 -20.30 18.54
C ARG A 122 -14.03 -18.83 18.83
N ILE A 123 -13.84 -17.98 17.82
CA ILE A 123 -14.17 -16.55 17.88
C ILE A 123 -15.32 -16.26 16.93
N GLU A 124 -16.31 -15.54 17.43
CA GLU A 124 -17.50 -15.14 16.70
C GLU A 124 -17.50 -13.62 16.52
N MET A 125 -17.72 -13.16 15.28
CA MET A 125 -17.73 -11.74 14.95
C MET A 125 -18.92 -11.38 14.07
N ASN A 126 -19.73 -10.45 14.55
CA ASN A 126 -20.86 -9.93 13.79
C ASN A 126 -20.39 -8.94 12.73
N TYR A 127 -21.05 -8.95 11.58
CA TYR A 127 -20.90 -7.94 10.55
C TYR A 127 -21.77 -6.72 10.88
N GLU A 128 -21.15 -5.66 11.38
CA GLU A 128 -21.88 -4.50 11.92
C GLU A 128 -22.30 -3.46 10.85
N SER A 129 -21.86 -3.62 9.60
CA SER A 129 -22.20 -2.69 8.53
C SER A 129 -23.60 -2.97 7.99
N LYS A 130 -24.27 -1.90 7.55
CA LYS A 130 -25.58 -1.99 6.86
C LYS A 130 -25.43 -2.27 5.36
N GLU A 131 -24.22 -2.15 4.83
CA GLU A 131 -23.93 -2.32 3.40
C GLU A 131 -23.38 -3.73 3.17
N TYR A 132 -24.16 -4.59 2.52
CA TYR A 132 -23.75 -5.95 2.13
C TYR A 132 -23.21 -5.99 0.70
N ASP A 133 -22.84 -4.85 0.15
CA ASP A 133 -22.18 -4.81 -1.13
C ASP A 133 -20.84 -5.55 -1.03
N ARG A 134 -20.40 -6.05 -2.19
CA ARG A 134 -19.18 -6.85 -2.37
C ARG A 134 -18.01 -6.35 -1.51
N ASN A 135 -17.77 -5.05 -1.49
CA ASN A 135 -16.52 -4.54 -0.97
C ASN A 135 -16.53 -4.36 0.54
N SER A 136 -17.70 -4.03 1.07
CA SER A 136 -17.91 -3.95 2.50
C SER A 136 -17.77 -5.34 3.13
N LEU A 137 -18.16 -6.41 2.42
CA LEU A 137 -17.93 -7.80 2.82
C LEU A 137 -16.45 -8.22 2.67
N ASP A 138 -15.82 -7.88 1.54
CA ASP A 138 -14.39 -8.16 1.28
C ASP A 138 -13.49 -7.52 2.32
N MET A 139 -13.69 -6.23 2.61
CA MET A 139 -12.88 -5.48 3.56
C MET A 139 -13.02 -6.07 4.97
N PHE A 140 -14.21 -6.51 5.36
CA PHE A 140 -14.43 -7.17 6.63
C PHE A 140 -13.68 -8.50 6.71
N LEU A 141 -13.87 -9.40 5.73
CA LEU A 141 -13.15 -10.69 5.70
C LEU A 141 -11.63 -10.50 5.70
N MET A 142 -11.12 -9.64 4.82
CA MET A 142 -9.69 -9.34 4.72
C MET A 142 -9.12 -8.86 6.05
N LYS A 143 -9.78 -7.90 6.70
CA LYS A 143 -9.36 -7.35 7.99
C LYS A 143 -9.26 -8.44 9.06
N GLN A 144 -10.23 -9.36 9.12
CA GLN A 144 -10.23 -10.41 10.13
C GLN A 144 -9.22 -11.51 9.81
N ILE A 145 -9.16 -11.99 8.56
CA ILE A 145 -8.21 -13.05 8.16
C ILE A 145 -6.78 -12.57 8.33
N THR A 146 -6.45 -11.32 7.95
CA THR A 146 -5.11 -10.76 8.19
C THR A 146 -4.80 -10.62 9.67
N ARG A 147 -5.78 -10.22 10.49
CA ARG A 147 -5.59 -10.08 11.96
C ARG A 147 -5.28 -11.42 12.63
N PHE A 148 -5.98 -12.50 12.26
CA PHE A 148 -5.82 -13.81 12.90
C PHE A 148 -4.73 -14.67 12.24
N GLY A 149 -4.50 -14.54 10.93
CA GLY A 149 -3.40 -15.22 10.23
C GLY A 149 -1.99 -14.79 10.69
N PHE A 150 -1.85 -13.56 11.18
CA PHE A 150 -0.59 -13.05 11.75
C PHE A 150 -0.28 -13.59 13.16
N GLN A 151 -1.26 -14.14 13.87
CA GLN A 151 -1.08 -14.63 15.24
C GLN A 151 -0.61 -16.09 15.30
N ASP A 152 -0.95 -16.91 14.31
CA ASP A 152 -0.46 -18.30 14.20
C ASP A 152 1.05 -18.35 13.88
N SER A 153 1.57 -17.35 13.16
CA SER A 153 2.96 -17.31 12.68
C SER A 153 3.98 -16.79 13.70
N GLN A 154 3.56 -16.41 14.91
CA GLN A 154 4.42 -15.81 15.94
C GLN A 154 4.74 -16.76 17.12
N LYS A 155 4.37 -18.05 17.07
CA LYS A 155 4.59 -18.99 18.20
C LYS A 155 5.45 -20.23 17.92
N GLU A 156 5.90 -20.47 16.69
CA GLU A 156 6.87 -21.52 16.40
C GLU A 156 8.28 -20.95 16.23
N GLN A 157 8.90 -20.54 17.34
CA GLN A 157 10.34 -20.38 17.44
C GLN A 157 10.74 -20.46 18.92
N GLU A 158 10.84 -21.69 19.44
CA GLU A 158 11.76 -21.97 20.54
C GLU A 158 13.13 -22.35 19.93
N PRO A 159 14.25 -21.83 20.47
CA PRO A 159 15.57 -22.17 19.99
C PRO A 159 16.03 -23.46 20.68
N ASP A 160 16.41 -24.48 19.90
CA ASP A 160 17.31 -25.52 20.42
C ASP A 160 18.49 -25.73 19.47
N GLU A 161 19.64 -25.90 20.13
CA GLU A 161 20.97 -25.90 19.59
C GLU A 161 21.32 -27.23 18.89
N SER A 162 22.19 -27.10 17.90
CA SER A 162 23.29 -28.02 17.56
C SER A 162 23.11 -29.13 16.50
N ILE A 163 24.17 -29.20 15.67
CA ILE A 163 24.76 -30.32 14.90
C ILE A 163 24.42 -30.43 13.39
N ASP A 164 25.34 -29.85 12.61
CA ASP A 164 26.24 -30.43 11.58
C ASP A 164 25.74 -31.26 10.37
N GLU A 165 26.43 -31.03 9.25
CA GLU A 165 26.16 -31.46 7.86
C GLU A 165 26.04 -32.99 7.65
N THR A 166 25.13 -33.43 6.76
CA THR A 166 25.45 -34.22 5.53
C THR A 166 24.22 -34.61 4.70
N ASP A 167 24.51 -34.83 3.42
CA ASP A 167 23.74 -35.07 2.20
C ASP A 167 22.49 -36.00 2.19
N ALA A 168 21.71 -35.82 1.11
CA ALA A 168 20.77 -36.75 0.45
C ALA A 168 19.26 -36.81 0.86
N THR A 169 18.43 -36.26 -0.06
CA THR A 169 17.14 -36.75 -0.59
C THR A 169 16.27 -37.68 0.28
N THR A 170 15.03 -37.27 0.58
CA THR A 170 13.76 -37.90 0.13
C THR A 170 12.54 -37.09 0.60
N SER A 171 11.55 -36.99 -0.28
CA SER A 171 10.18 -36.47 -0.17
C SER A 171 9.56 -36.25 1.22
N GLY A 172 9.07 -35.02 1.42
CA GLY A 172 7.95 -34.67 2.29
C GLY A 172 7.30 -33.41 1.74
N GLU A 173 6.10 -33.53 1.18
CA GLU A 173 5.28 -32.39 0.74
C GLU A 173 4.78 -31.62 1.97
N GLU A 174 5.52 -30.59 2.38
CA GLU A 174 4.92 -29.45 3.05
C GLU A 174 4.53 -28.44 1.97
N ARG A 175 3.23 -28.32 1.68
CA ARG A 175 2.71 -27.26 0.80
C ARG A 175 2.73 -25.93 1.56
N GLY A 176 3.92 -25.35 1.69
CA GLY A 176 4.08 -23.92 1.92
C GLY A 176 3.57 -23.15 0.70
N PHE A 177 2.66 -22.20 0.95
CA PHE A 177 1.97 -21.43 -0.09
C PHE A 177 2.91 -20.39 -0.72
N THR A 178 3.37 -20.60 -1.95
CA THR A 178 4.11 -19.58 -2.69
C THR A 178 3.13 -18.63 -3.39
N ILE A 179 2.85 -17.46 -2.80
CA ILE A 179 2.16 -16.35 -3.46
C ILE A 179 2.95 -16.00 -4.73
N MET A 180 2.35 -16.07 -5.92
CA MET A 180 2.99 -15.49 -7.10
C MET A 180 2.98 -13.96 -6.93
N PRO A 181 4.15 -13.31 -6.78
CA PRO A 181 4.20 -11.87 -6.57
C PRO A 181 3.68 -11.17 -7.83
N LEU A 182 2.83 -10.14 -7.66
CA LEU A 182 2.48 -9.20 -8.73
C LEU A 182 3.78 -8.78 -9.43
N LYS A 183 3.89 -9.09 -10.72
CA LYS A 183 5.10 -8.78 -11.49
C LYS A 183 4.96 -7.42 -12.14
N ALA A 184 5.91 -6.54 -11.87
CA ALA A 184 6.04 -5.31 -12.61
C ALA A 184 6.40 -5.61 -14.07
N LYS A 185 5.81 -4.84 -14.99
CA LYS A 185 6.26 -4.77 -16.38
C LYS A 185 7.12 -3.53 -16.50
N ASN A 186 8.43 -3.69 -16.70
CA ASN A 186 9.36 -2.56 -16.79
C ASN A 186 9.32 -1.64 -15.55
N GLY A 187 9.26 -2.23 -14.35
CA GLY A 187 9.14 -1.49 -13.09
C GLY A 187 7.76 -0.88 -12.81
N LEU A 188 6.78 -1.00 -13.72
CA LEU A 188 5.42 -0.51 -13.54
C LEU A 188 4.47 -1.64 -13.11
N TYR A 189 3.78 -1.43 -11.99
CA TYR A 189 2.73 -2.32 -11.52
C TYR A 189 1.36 -1.83 -12.01
N GLU A 190 0.65 -2.67 -12.74
CA GLU A 190 -0.76 -2.43 -13.08
C GLU A 190 -1.63 -3.07 -12.01
N LEU A 191 -2.37 -2.24 -11.28
CA LEU A 191 -3.19 -2.71 -10.17
C LEU A 191 -4.66 -2.71 -10.57
N THR A 192 -5.35 -3.75 -10.12
CA THR A 192 -6.79 -3.94 -10.30
C THR A 192 -7.55 -3.70 -9.00
N ASP A 193 -8.89 -3.70 -9.05
CA ASP A 193 -9.74 -3.70 -7.85
C ASP A 193 -9.38 -4.87 -6.91
N ASP A 194 -8.97 -6.02 -7.45
CA ASP A 194 -8.66 -7.22 -6.65
C ASP A 194 -7.28 -7.13 -5.97
N ASP A 195 -6.29 -6.55 -6.65
CA ASP A 195 -4.90 -6.53 -6.18
C ASP A 195 -4.54 -5.31 -5.32
N SER A 196 -5.20 -4.19 -5.58
CA SER A 196 -4.80 -2.86 -5.08
C SER A 196 -4.77 -2.78 -3.55
N SER A 197 -5.75 -3.36 -2.86
CA SER A 197 -5.83 -3.27 -1.40
C SER A 197 -4.66 -3.98 -0.71
N LEU A 198 -4.32 -5.20 -1.12
CA LEU A 198 -3.20 -5.94 -0.56
C LEU A 198 -1.87 -5.30 -0.99
N PHE A 199 -1.71 -5.01 -2.27
CA PHE A 199 -0.45 -4.49 -2.79
C PHE A 199 -0.06 -3.16 -2.14
N LEU A 200 -1.03 -2.25 -1.95
CA LEU A 200 -0.80 -0.92 -1.38
C LEU A 200 -0.71 -0.92 0.16
N SER A 201 -1.06 -2.02 0.84
CA SER A 201 -1.09 -2.11 2.31
C SER A 201 0.28 -2.08 2.98
N HIS A 202 1.36 -2.35 2.25
CA HIS A 202 2.73 -2.41 2.78
C HIS A 202 3.73 -1.70 1.87
N GLY A 203 4.63 -0.93 2.46
CA GLY A 203 5.69 -0.20 1.75
C GLY A 203 5.25 1.16 1.21
N GLN A 204 6.13 1.79 0.41
CA GLN A 204 5.84 3.06 -0.26
C GLN A 204 5.40 2.82 -1.69
N HIS A 205 4.32 3.48 -2.09
CA HIS A 205 3.75 3.38 -3.42
C HIS A 205 3.48 4.76 -3.96
N PHE A 206 3.86 4.99 -5.21
CA PHE A 206 3.43 6.17 -5.94
C PHE A 206 2.55 5.74 -7.10
N VAL A 207 1.27 6.13 -7.02
CA VAL A 207 0.20 5.53 -7.81
C VAL A 207 -0.45 6.57 -8.73
N ASN A 208 -0.52 6.24 -10.02
CA ASN A 208 -1.24 7.02 -11.03
C ASN A 208 -2.65 6.46 -11.27
N PHE A 209 -3.66 7.22 -10.84
CA PHE A 209 -5.07 6.94 -11.12
C PHE A 209 -5.47 7.65 -12.41
N TYR A 210 -5.77 6.88 -13.46
CA TYR A 210 -5.94 7.41 -14.81
C TYR A 210 -7.20 6.86 -15.51
N ALA A 211 -7.58 7.48 -16.63
CA ALA A 211 -8.56 6.95 -17.56
C ALA A 211 -8.02 6.98 -18.99
N PRO A 212 -8.26 5.94 -19.82
CA PRO A 212 -7.62 5.80 -21.14
C PRO A 212 -8.04 6.86 -22.15
N TRP A 213 -9.25 7.41 -22.03
CA TRP A 213 -9.77 8.49 -22.88
C TRP A 213 -9.29 9.89 -22.47
N CYS A 214 -8.62 10.03 -21.32
CA CYS A 214 -8.19 11.34 -20.84
C CYS A 214 -6.88 11.78 -21.52
N SER A 215 -6.92 12.89 -22.26
CA SER A 215 -5.75 13.46 -22.94
C SER A 215 -4.59 13.79 -21.99
N HIS A 216 -4.88 14.32 -20.79
CA HIS A 216 -3.85 14.59 -19.79
C HIS A 216 -3.17 13.30 -19.28
N CYS A 217 -3.92 12.21 -19.13
CA CYS A 217 -3.38 10.89 -18.79
C CYS A 217 -2.49 10.34 -19.91
N GLN A 218 -2.94 10.46 -21.16
CA GLN A 218 -2.17 10.03 -22.33
C GLN A 218 -0.83 10.77 -22.43
N ASN A 219 -0.81 12.07 -22.15
CA ASN A 219 0.42 12.87 -22.12
C ASN A 219 1.37 12.49 -20.97
N LEU A 220 0.83 12.07 -19.81
CA LEU A 220 1.64 11.64 -18.67
C LEU A 220 2.19 10.23 -18.85
N LYS A 221 1.45 9.33 -19.51
CA LYS A 221 1.78 7.91 -19.68
C LYS A 221 3.26 7.63 -20.03
N PRO A 222 3.85 8.20 -21.10
CA PRO A 222 5.24 7.89 -21.44
C PRO A 222 6.23 8.31 -20.35
N LYS A 223 5.97 9.42 -19.67
CA LYS A 223 6.81 9.90 -18.56
C LYS A 223 6.67 8.99 -17.34
N TRP A 224 5.47 8.52 -17.05
CA TRP A 224 5.19 7.58 -15.96
C TRP A 224 5.90 6.25 -16.16
N GLU A 225 5.86 5.71 -17.37
CA GLU A 225 6.58 4.48 -17.75
C GLU A 225 8.10 4.67 -17.62
N MET A 226 8.64 5.82 -18.02
CA MET A 226 10.07 6.13 -17.84
C MET A 226 10.47 6.20 -16.36
N ILE A 227 9.62 6.78 -15.50
CA ILE A 227 9.86 6.84 -14.05
C ILE A 227 9.86 5.42 -13.48
N ALA A 228 8.84 4.64 -13.79
CA ALA A 228 8.72 3.25 -13.35
C ALA A 228 9.94 2.42 -13.76
N LYS A 229 10.38 2.55 -15.01
CA LYS A 229 11.59 1.87 -15.50
C LYS A 229 12.85 2.31 -14.75
N SER A 230 12.99 3.61 -14.46
CA SER A 230 14.15 4.13 -13.73
C SER A 230 14.21 3.66 -12.26
N LEU A 231 13.09 3.20 -11.71
CA LEU A 231 12.95 2.73 -10.33
C LEU A 231 12.66 1.23 -10.22
N GLU A 232 12.82 0.47 -11.31
CA GLU A 232 12.48 -0.96 -11.35
C GLU A 232 13.18 -1.80 -10.28
N ASN A 233 14.41 -1.40 -9.91
CA ASN A 233 15.22 -2.07 -8.87
C ASN A 233 15.24 -1.30 -7.55
N ASN A 234 14.36 -0.32 -7.35
CA ASN A 234 14.29 0.44 -6.10
C ASN A 234 13.40 -0.32 -5.11
N GLU A 235 13.98 -0.76 -3.99
CA GLU A 235 13.25 -1.50 -2.96
C GLU A 235 12.42 -0.61 -2.02
N GLN A 236 12.66 0.70 -2.03
CA GLN A 236 12.04 1.65 -1.12
C GLN A 236 10.68 2.15 -1.63
N VAL A 237 10.48 2.22 -2.95
CA VAL A 237 9.22 2.69 -3.57
C VAL A 237 8.84 1.86 -4.79
N LYS A 238 7.55 1.55 -4.90
CA LYS A 238 6.95 0.91 -6.07
C LYS A 238 6.14 1.94 -6.88
N ILE A 239 6.27 1.88 -8.20
CA ILE A 239 5.53 2.75 -9.12
C ILE A 239 4.36 1.96 -9.72
N SER A 240 3.15 2.46 -9.51
CA SER A 240 1.92 1.75 -9.89
C SER A 240 0.97 2.62 -10.69
N GLN A 241 0.03 1.99 -11.39
CA GLN A 241 -1.08 2.67 -12.03
C GLN A 241 -2.38 1.87 -11.91
N ILE A 242 -3.50 2.60 -11.88
CA ILE A 242 -4.86 2.04 -11.82
C ILE A 242 -5.71 2.70 -12.89
N ASN A 243 -6.27 1.89 -13.79
CA ASN A 243 -7.24 2.33 -14.78
C ASN A 243 -8.61 2.49 -14.11
N CYS A 244 -9.03 3.72 -13.83
CA CYS A 244 -10.29 4.02 -13.15
C CYS A 244 -11.54 3.82 -14.00
N GLN A 245 -11.39 3.53 -15.30
CA GLN A 245 -12.52 3.08 -16.13
C GLN A 245 -12.89 1.62 -15.83
N GLU A 246 -11.88 0.78 -15.58
CA GLU A 246 -12.06 -0.65 -15.32
C GLU A 246 -12.14 -0.95 -13.82
N ASN A 247 -11.48 -0.13 -13.00
CA ASN A 247 -11.33 -0.31 -11.56
C ASN A 247 -12.10 0.79 -10.81
N ILE A 248 -13.41 0.83 -11.06
CA ILE A 248 -14.31 1.90 -10.61
C ILE A 248 -14.38 1.89 -9.08
N TYR A 249 -14.34 0.71 -8.46
CA TYR A 249 -14.47 0.60 -7.01
C TYR A 249 -13.28 1.23 -6.30
N THR A 250 -12.06 0.78 -6.60
CA THR A 250 -10.84 1.32 -6.00
C THR A 250 -10.74 2.82 -6.24
N CYS A 251 -11.03 3.29 -7.46
CA CYS A 251 -10.95 4.72 -7.75
C CYS A 251 -12.03 5.56 -7.05
N LYS A 252 -13.32 5.21 -7.14
CA LYS A 252 -14.39 6.07 -6.63
C LYS A 252 -14.67 5.88 -5.14
N MET A 253 -14.62 4.65 -4.65
CA MET A 253 -15.03 4.33 -3.28
C MET A 253 -13.85 4.38 -2.31
N GLN A 254 -12.76 3.69 -2.63
CA GLN A 254 -11.59 3.62 -1.74
C GLN A 254 -10.79 4.92 -1.74
N PHE A 255 -10.35 5.37 -2.92
CA PHE A 255 -9.45 6.53 -3.04
C PHE A 255 -10.17 7.85 -3.37
N LYS A 256 -11.49 7.81 -3.62
CA LYS A 256 -12.34 8.99 -3.89
C LYS A 256 -11.76 9.89 -4.98
N ILE A 257 -11.26 9.29 -6.05
CA ILE A 257 -10.69 9.97 -7.21
C ILE A 257 -11.80 10.69 -7.97
N LYS A 258 -11.60 12.00 -8.18
CA LYS A 258 -12.58 12.89 -8.84
C LYS A 258 -12.13 13.37 -10.21
N GLU A 259 -10.83 13.37 -10.47
CA GLU A 259 -10.22 13.93 -11.67
C GLU A 259 -9.00 13.11 -12.09
N TYR A 260 -8.65 13.18 -13.37
CA TYR A 260 -7.57 12.38 -13.96
C TYR A 260 -6.56 13.25 -14.73
N PRO A 261 -5.25 12.92 -14.65
CA PRO A 261 -4.67 11.94 -13.73
C PRO A 261 -4.69 12.46 -12.29
N THR A 262 -4.86 11.55 -11.32
CA THR A 262 -4.60 11.85 -9.91
C THR A 262 -3.40 11.02 -9.47
N LEU A 263 -2.39 11.68 -8.90
CA LEU A 263 -1.15 11.05 -8.44
C LEU A 263 -1.08 11.07 -6.91
N LEU A 264 -1.07 9.90 -6.28
CA LEU A 264 -1.05 9.78 -4.81
C LEU A 264 0.19 9.01 -4.34
N TRP A 265 0.80 9.51 -3.26
CA TRP A 265 1.75 8.76 -2.46
C TRP A 265 1.01 8.01 -1.35
N ILE A 266 1.16 6.69 -1.32
CA ILE A 266 0.51 5.80 -0.37
C ILE A 266 1.59 5.07 0.41
N SER A 267 1.53 5.19 1.73
CA SER A 267 2.45 4.54 2.66
C SER A 267 1.67 3.60 3.56
N ASN A 268 1.97 2.30 3.48
CA ASN A 268 1.32 1.26 4.30
C ASN A 268 -0.21 1.40 4.32
N GLY A 269 -0.83 1.48 3.13
CA GLY A 269 -2.27 1.62 2.94
C GLY A 269 -2.86 3.01 3.20
N LYS A 270 -2.07 3.99 3.68
CA LYS A 270 -2.53 5.35 3.97
C LYS A 270 -2.08 6.34 2.90
N ILE A 271 -2.99 7.21 2.46
CA ILE A 271 -2.65 8.33 1.58
C ILE A 271 -1.85 9.34 2.42
N VAL A 272 -0.56 9.51 2.10
CA VAL A 272 0.33 10.45 2.80
C VAL A 272 0.38 11.78 2.06
N ALA A 273 0.42 11.74 0.73
CA ALA A 273 0.51 12.96 -0.07
C ALA A 273 -0.25 12.83 -1.40
N ARG A 274 -0.77 13.97 -1.87
CA ARG A 274 -1.30 14.15 -3.22
C ARG A 274 -0.33 15.02 -4.00
N TYR A 275 0.19 14.51 -5.11
CA TYR A 275 1.04 15.31 -5.98
C TYR A 275 0.22 16.32 -6.76
N LYS A 276 0.66 17.59 -6.71
CA LYS A 276 0.01 18.74 -7.39
C LYS A 276 0.98 19.50 -8.31
N GLY A 277 2.19 18.97 -8.50
CA GLY A 277 3.22 19.62 -9.31
C GLY A 277 3.05 19.37 -10.81
N SER A 278 3.95 19.94 -11.60
CA SER A 278 3.99 19.74 -13.05
C SER A 278 4.14 18.26 -13.44
N HIS A 279 3.54 17.84 -14.56
CA HIS A 279 3.72 16.50 -15.11
C HIS A 279 5.04 16.33 -15.90
N GLU A 280 6.03 17.18 -15.66
CA GLU A 280 7.39 17.01 -16.19
C GLU A 280 8.20 16.01 -15.36
N LEU A 281 9.06 15.25 -16.04
CA LEU A 281 9.85 14.15 -15.44
C LEU A 281 10.64 14.59 -14.21
N ASP A 282 11.31 15.73 -14.29
CA ASP A 282 12.19 16.21 -13.20
C ASP A 282 11.40 16.60 -11.96
N HIS A 283 10.19 17.15 -12.12
CA HIS A 283 9.33 17.51 -10.99
C HIS A 283 8.82 16.26 -10.28
N ILE A 284 8.39 15.25 -11.05
CA ILE A 284 7.92 14.00 -10.50
C ILE A 284 9.05 13.25 -9.77
N LYS A 285 10.23 13.16 -10.38
CA LYS A 285 11.42 12.58 -9.73
C LYS A 285 11.78 13.32 -8.45
N SER A 286 11.72 14.65 -8.47
CA SER A 286 11.96 15.46 -7.28
C SER A 286 10.97 15.13 -6.18
N PHE A 287 9.67 15.00 -6.50
CA PHE A 287 8.67 14.60 -5.51
C PHE A 287 8.95 13.22 -4.92
N ILE A 288 9.27 12.22 -5.74
CA ILE A 288 9.61 10.88 -5.26
C ILE A 288 10.77 10.93 -4.27
N ASN A 289 11.84 11.64 -4.61
CA ASN A 289 12.99 11.79 -3.72
C ASN A 289 12.62 12.46 -2.39
N SER A 290 11.77 13.50 -2.42
CA SER A 290 11.27 14.15 -1.20
C SER A 290 10.57 13.16 -0.28
N GLN A 291 9.65 12.36 -0.83
CA GLN A 291 8.85 11.44 -0.02
C GLN A 291 9.69 10.30 0.54
N LEU A 292 10.70 9.83 -0.20
CA LEU A 292 11.67 8.84 0.30
C LEU A 292 12.51 9.40 1.45
N THR A 293 13.00 10.63 1.32
CA THR A 293 13.75 11.30 2.39
C THR A 293 12.89 11.50 3.63
N ASP A 294 11.64 11.97 3.48
CA ASP A 294 10.72 12.15 4.61
C ASP A 294 10.46 10.80 5.32
N PHE A 295 10.27 9.72 4.57
CA PHE A 295 10.08 8.37 5.13
C PHE A 295 11.32 7.86 5.87
N GLU A 296 12.52 8.06 5.32
CA GLU A 296 13.78 7.69 5.98
C GLU A 296 14.00 8.47 7.28
N LEU A 297 13.73 9.78 7.27
CA LEU A 297 13.82 10.62 8.46
C LEU A 297 12.83 10.19 9.53
N GLU A 298 11.57 9.90 9.18
CA GLU A 298 10.61 9.37 10.15
C GLU A 298 11.07 8.04 10.77
N LYS A 299 11.65 7.15 9.94
CA LYS A 299 12.19 5.87 10.41
C LYS A 299 13.36 6.07 11.36
N LEU A 300 14.24 7.03 11.08
CA LEU A 300 15.36 7.39 11.95
C LEU A 300 14.87 8.01 13.25
N LEU A 301 13.98 8.99 13.20
CA LEU A 301 13.43 9.66 14.38
C LEU A 301 12.70 8.69 15.33
N LYS A 302 11.96 7.72 14.79
CA LYS A 302 11.33 6.64 15.60
C LYS A 302 12.34 5.67 16.19
N LYS A 303 13.49 5.48 15.55
CA LYS A 303 14.56 4.60 16.05
C LYS A 303 15.35 5.26 17.19
N TYR A 304 15.51 6.58 17.13
CA TYR A 304 16.30 7.37 18.09
C TYR A 304 15.48 8.01 19.20
N SER A 305 14.15 7.86 19.23
CA SER A 305 13.35 8.22 20.40
C SER A 305 13.68 7.39 21.64
N ASP A 306 14.38 6.26 21.47
CA ASP A 306 14.65 5.29 22.52
C ASP A 306 16.12 5.20 22.94
N VAL A 307 17.07 5.91 22.30
CA VAL A 307 18.51 5.80 22.62
C VAL A 307 19.25 7.14 22.49
N ASP A 308 19.65 7.68 23.63
CA ASP A 308 20.63 8.76 23.77
C ASP A 308 22.04 8.19 23.51
N SER A 309 22.84 8.85 22.66
CA SER A 309 24.22 8.54 22.24
C SER A 309 24.43 7.49 21.12
N GLY A 310 24.96 7.94 19.97
CA GLY A 310 25.54 7.05 18.92
C GLY A 310 25.36 7.47 17.45
N ILE A 311 24.89 8.69 17.16
CA ILE A 311 24.39 9.11 15.83
C ILE A 311 25.50 9.48 14.82
N GLU A 312 26.72 9.80 15.23
CA GLU A 312 27.63 10.58 14.38
C GLU A 312 28.38 9.80 13.29
N GLU A 313 28.70 8.52 13.51
CA GLU A 313 29.61 7.76 12.63
C GLU A 313 28.88 6.97 11.52
N LEU A 314 27.63 6.55 11.79
CA LEU A 314 26.77 5.84 10.82
C LEU A 314 26.13 6.76 9.78
N GLU A 315 25.96 8.04 10.12
CA GLU A 315 25.40 9.04 9.21
C GLU A 315 26.32 9.35 8.02
N ILE A 316 27.64 9.27 8.20
CA ILE A 316 28.61 9.66 7.17
C ILE A 316 28.63 8.66 6.00
N ASP A 317 28.34 7.38 6.24
CA ASP A 317 28.40 6.33 5.21
C ASP A 317 27.16 6.33 4.31
N TYR A 318 25.97 6.56 4.88
CA TYR A 318 24.71 6.67 4.13
C TYR A 318 24.69 7.92 3.23
N ARG A 319 25.24 9.04 3.73
CA ARG A 319 25.32 10.35 3.04
C ARG A 319 26.14 10.35 1.75
N LYS A 320 27.03 9.37 1.55
CA LYS A 320 27.83 9.25 0.32
C LYS A 320 27.03 8.71 -0.87
N LYS A 321 25.84 8.14 -0.66
CA LYS A 321 25.11 7.35 -1.67
C LYS A 321 23.86 8.04 -2.27
N SER A 322 23.35 9.11 -1.64
CA SER A 322 22.19 9.88 -2.12
C SER A 322 22.39 11.37 -1.83
N SER A 323 22.02 12.28 -2.74
CA SER A 323 22.14 13.73 -2.50
C SER A 323 21.21 14.14 -1.35
N ASN A 324 21.76 14.62 -0.22
CA ASN A 324 21.02 14.99 0.99
C ASN A 324 20.27 16.33 0.89
N VAL A 325 19.90 16.77 -0.31
CA VAL A 325 19.20 18.05 -0.46
C VAL A 325 17.73 17.85 -0.09
N LEU A 326 17.36 18.27 1.12
CA LEU A 326 15.97 18.26 1.60
C LEU A 326 15.08 19.11 0.70
N LEU A 327 13.88 18.62 0.42
CA LEU A 327 12.91 19.32 -0.40
C LEU A 327 11.87 19.99 0.49
N LEU A 328 11.88 21.32 0.48
CA LEU A 328 10.96 22.10 1.28
C LEU A 328 9.79 22.60 0.46
N ASN A 329 8.62 22.56 1.07
CA ASN A 329 7.34 23.02 0.56
C ASN A 329 6.60 23.80 1.65
N SER A 330 5.42 24.33 1.30
CA SER A 330 4.63 25.15 2.22
C SER A 330 4.24 24.45 3.53
N ASP A 331 4.18 23.12 3.55
CA ASP A 331 3.74 22.33 4.71
C ASP A 331 4.90 22.03 5.68
N ASN A 332 6.11 21.77 5.17
CA ASN A 332 7.26 21.38 5.99
C ASN A 332 8.30 22.50 6.20
N PHE A 333 8.27 23.58 5.40
CA PHE A 333 9.33 24.61 5.41
C PHE A 333 9.55 25.17 6.80
N LYS A 334 8.49 25.66 7.45
CA LYS A 334 8.57 26.28 8.78
C LYS A 334 9.03 25.29 9.84
N MET A 335 8.49 24.07 9.85
CA MET A 335 8.91 23.03 10.79
C MET A 335 10.42 22.74 10.68
N ILE A 336 10.96 22.72 9.47
CA ILE A 336 12.39 22.44 9.24
C ILE A 336 13.25 23.66 9.55
N THR A 337 12.86 24.87 9.15
CA THR A 337 13.68 26.08 9.39
C THR A 337 13.60 26.60 10.83
N ASP A 338 12.56 26.23 11.60
CA ASP A 338 12.36 26.60 13.00
C ASP A 338 13.20 25.79 14.00
N SER A 339 13.95 24.77 13.56
CA SER A 339 14.68 23.87 14.46
C SER A 339 16.09 23.60 13.95
N GLY A 340 17.08 24.34 14.43
CA GLY A 340 18.49 24.20 14.06
C GLY A 340 18.82 24.74 12.66
N TRP A 341 20.10 24.64 12.28
CA TRP A 341 20.58 25.28 11.06
C TRP A 341 20.06 24.60 9.78
N THR A 342 19.55 25.42 8.87
CA THR A 342 19.06 24.98 7.56
C THR A 342 19.52 25.95 6.48
N PHE A 343 20.31 25.48 5.50
CA PHE A 343 20.69 26.27 4.33
C PHE A 343 19.78 25.91 3.15
N VAL A 344 18.99 26.87 2.69
CA VAL A 344 17.96 26.66 1.67
C VAL A 344 18.36 27.32 0.35
N HIS A 345 18.33 26.54 -0.72
CA HIS A 345 18.43 27.01 -2.10
C HIS A 345 17.04 27.19 -2.72
N PHE A 346 16.63 28.45 -2.91
CA PHE A 346 15.43 28.81 -3.65
C PHE A 346 15.73 28.82 -5.15
N THR A 347 15.04 27.96 -5.89
CA THR A 347 15.41 27.59 -7.26
C THR A 347 14.22 27.58 -8.21
N VAL A 348 14.50 27.59 -9.51
CA VAL A 348 13.51 27.37 -10.58
C VAL A 348 14.15 26.56 -11.72
N PRO A 349 13.41 25.67 -12.39
CA PRO A 349 13.98 24.73 -13.36
C PRO A 349 14.48 25.39 -14.65
N TRP A 350 13.88 26.51 -15.06
CA TRP A 350 14.27 27.24 -16.28
C TRP A 350 15.52 28.11 -16.12
N SER A 351 15.96 28.41 -14.89
CA SER A 351 17.15 29.25 -14.67
C SER A 351 18.45 28.51 -15.00
N LYS A 352 19.23 29.05 -15.95
CA LYS A 352 20.57 28.53 -16.28
C LYS A 352 21.50 28.56 -15.07
N HIS A 353 21.42 29.61 -14.25
CA HIS A 353 22.23 29.75 -13.04
C HIS A 353 21.89 28.66 -11.99
N CYS A 354 20.60 28.35 -11.82
CA CYS A 354 20.17 27.25 -10.96
C CYS A 354 20.72 25.89 -11.43
N ARG A 355 20.64 25.62 -12.74
CA ARG A 355 21.16 24.37 -13.33
C ARG A 355 22.68 24.25 -13.19
N GLN A 356 23.42 25.35 -13.36
CA GLN A 356 24.88 25.37 -13.19
C GLN A 356 25.30 25.12 -11.75
N MET A 357 24.57 25.66 -10.77
CA MET A 357 24.89 25.49 -9.35
C MET A 357 24.50 24.12 -8.80
N LYS A 358 23.63 23.37 -9.49
CA LYS A 358 23.09 22.09 -9.00
C LYS A 358 24.17 21.13 -8.51
N SER A 359 25.23 20.92 -9.31
CA SER A 359 26.29 19.97 -8.94
C SER A 359 27.04 20.39 -7.68
N GLU A 360 27.30 21.69 -7.50
CA GLU A 360 27.95 22.21 -6.30
C GLU A 360 27.04 22.16 -5.07
N TRP A 361 25.74 22.40 -5.25
CA TRP A 361 24.76 22.26 -4.18
C TRP A 361 24.59 20.79 -3.73
N ASP A 362 24.60 19.86 -4.68
CA ASP A 362 24.58 18.41 -4.37
C ASP A 362 25.88 17.99 -3.66
N LYS A 363 27.05 18.50 -4.08
CA LYS A 363 28.32 18.26 -3.36
C LYS A 363 28.26 18.81 -1.95
N PHE A 364 27.72 20.02 -1.78
CA PHE A 364 27.58 20.66 -0.48
C PHE A 364 26.67 19.88 0.47
N SER A 365 25.56 19.32 -0.01
CA SER A 365 24.69 18.49 0.83
C SER A 365 25.37 17.22 1.36
N ILE A 366 26.42 16.75 0.67
CA ILE A 366 27.23 15.60 1.07
C ILE A 366 28.32 16.03 2.06
N THR A 367 28.95 17.18 1.85
CA THR A 367 30.08 17.65 2.68
C THR A 367 29.67 18.48 3.89
N ALA A 368 28.41 18.94 3.96
CA ALA A 368 27.88 19.69 5.08
C ALA A 368 27.89 18.88 6.40
N PRO A 369 28.14 19.52 7.56
CA PRO A 369 28.15 18.86 8.87
C PRO A 369 26.81 18.15 9.16
N PRO A 370 26.82 16.81 9.26
CA PRO A 370 25.62 15.98 9.27
C PRO A 370 24.50 16.40 10.21
N ASN A 371 24.89 16.59 11.47
CA ASN A 371 24.00 16.84 12.61
C ASN A 371 23.81 18.33 12.88
N SER A 372 24.67 19.17 12.28
CA SER A 372 24.73 20.59 12.59
C SER A 372 24.15 21.45 11.47
N LEU A 373 23.98 20.92 10.26
CA LEU A 373 23.46 21.67 9.12
C LEU A 373 22.60 20.82 8.19
N LYS A 374 21.34 21.23 8.03
CA LYS A 374 20.45 20.72 6.99
C LYS A 374 20.67 21.49 5.69
N VAL A 375 20.85 20.78 4.58
CA VAL A 375 20.95 21.38 3.25
C VAL A 375 19.65 21.10 2.51
N ALA A 376 19.01 22.15 2.01
CA ALA A 376 17.66 22.08 1.50
C ALA A 376 17.50 22.88 0.19
N LYS A 377 16.38 22.66 -0.51
CA LYS A 377 15.96 23.47 -1.64
C LYS A 377 14.44 23.66 -1.67
N VAL A 378 14.00 24.79 -2.21
CA VAL A 378 12.60 25.10 -2.51
C VAL A 378 12.51 25.38 -4.00
N ASP A 379 11.65 24.67 -4.72
CA ASP A 379 11.34 24.98 -6.12
C ASP A 379 10.21 26.01 -6.18
N CYS A 380 10.57 27.26 -6.47
CA CYS A 380 9.65 28.38 -6.51
C CYS A 380 8.73 28.39 -7.73
N SER A 381 8.99 27.54 -8.73
CA SER A 381 8.02 27.30 -9.81
C SER A 381 6.80 26.50 -9.35
N ILE A 382 6.96 25.78 -8.22
CA ILE A 382 5.90 24.98 -7.60
C ILE A 382 5.37 25.69 -6.37
N GLN A 383 6.26 26.23 -5.54
CA GLN A 383 5.97 26.83 -4.23
C GLN A 383 5.90 28.36 -4.31
N GLU A 384 5.17 28.89 -5.30
CA GLU A 384 5.09 30.34 -5.59
C GLU A 384 4.71 31.17 -4.36
N LYS A 385 3.70 30.71 -3.60
CA LYS A 385 3.24 31.38 -2.37
C LYS A 385 4.34 31.41 -1.30
N LEU A 386 5.02 30.28 -1.07
CA LEU A 386 6.12 30.20 -0.10
C LEU A 386 7.25 31.16 -0.49
N CYS A 387 7.67 31.15 -1.76
CA CYS A 387 8.75 32.02 -2.21
C CYS A 387 8.38 33.50 -2.21
N THR A 388 7.10 33.82 -2.44
CA THR A 388 6.59 35.18 -2.28
C THR A 388 6.62 35.63 -0.82
N MET A 389 6.20 34.77 0.12
CA MET A 389 6.27 35.04 1.56
C MET A 389 7.72 35.21 2.04
N GLU A 390 8.63 34.37 1.52
CA GLU A 390 10.07 34.48 1.76
C GLU A 390 10.75 35.60 0.95
N LYS A 391 9.98 36.43 0.23
CA LYS A 391 10.48 37.58 -0.53
C LYS A 391 11.63 37.22 -1.48
N ILE A 392 11.48 36.12 -2.20
CA ILE A 392 12.43 35.67 -3.20
C ILE A 392 12.09 36.34 -4.53
N ASP A 393 12.96 37.22 -5.00
CA ASP A 393 12.76 38.04 -6.20
C ASP A 393 13.65 37.62 -7.38
N SER A 394 14.66 36.79 -7.14
CA SER A 394 15.59 36.30 -8.15
C SER A 394 16.03 34.86 -7.87
N TYR A 395 16.60 34.19 -8.88
CA TYR A 395 17.00 32.79 -8.77
C TYR A 395 18.37 32.53 -9.41
N PRO A 396 19.27 31.79 -8.75
CA PRO A 396 19.10 31.17 -7.43
C PRO A 396 19.34 32.13 -6.26
N THR A 397 18.45 32.10 -5.26
CA THR A 397 18.63 32.76 -3.96
C THR A 397 18.98 31.71 -2.91
N LEU A 398 19.93 32.05 -2.04
CA LEU A 398 20.47 31.15 -1.02
C LEU A 398 20.32 31.81 0.35
N LEU A 399 19.57 31.17 1.25
CA LEU A 399 19.27 31.71 2.57
C LEU A 399 19.55 30.69 3.65
N LEU A 400 20.26 31.12 4.69
CA LEU A 400 20.51 30.34 5.88
C LEU A 400 19.47 30.68 6.95
N TYR A 401 19.02 29.67 7.67
CA TYR A 401 18.08 29.77 8.78
C TYR A 401 18.68 29.08 10.01
N ASN A 402 18.37 29.59 11.20
CA ASN A 402 18.59 28.88 12.46
C ASN A 402 17.46 29.19 13.44
N ASP A 403 16.76 28.17 13.92
CA ASP A 403 15.70 28.31 14.92
C ASP A 403 14.65 29.39 14.56
N GLY A 404 14.25 29.42 13.28
CA GLY A 404 13.28 30.37 12.72
C GLY A 404 13.87 31.74 12.36
N HIS A 405 15.12 32.01 12.74
CA HIS A 405 15.83 33.23 12.36
C HIS A 405 16.43 33.11 10.96
N ARG A 406 16.04 34.02 10.07
CA ARG A 406 16.57 34.14 8.71
C ARG A 406 17.81 35.04 8.68
N PHE A 407 18.88 34.55 8.08
CA PHE A 407 20.12 35.30 7.87
C PHE A 407 20.09 36.11 6.57
N PRO A 408 21.00 37.10 6.42
CA PRO A 408 21.19 37.80 5.15
C PRO A 408 21.44 36.82 4.00
N GLU A 409 21.00 37.20 2.79
CA GLU A 409 21.26 36.42 1.59
C GLU A 409 22.76 36.17 1.39
N TYR A 410 23.08 34.96 0.96
CA TYR A 410 24.44 34.62 0.55
C TYR A 410 24.83 35.46 -0.69
N ASP A 411 25.78 36.35 -0.52
CA ASP A 411 26.18 37.35 -1.50
C ASP A 411 27.52 37.05 -2.20
N ASN A 412 28.20 35.97 -1.79
CA ASN A 412 29.48 35.59 -2.38
C ASN A 412 29.29 35.12 -3.84
N THR A 413 30.14 35.63 -4.71
CA THR A 413 30.10 35.34 -6.16
C THR A 413 30.50 33.90 -6.46
N LEU A 414 31.30 33.28 -5.59
CA LEU A 414 31.63 31.87 -5.65
C LEU A 414 30.44 31.05 -5.16
N ARG A 415 29.98 30.11 -5.99
CA ARG A 415 28.85 29.22 -5.70
C ARG A 415 29.30 27.76 -5.74
N THR A 416 30.34 27.46 -4.97
CA THR A 416 30.95 26.13 -4.80
C THR A 416 30.61 25.54 -3.44
N ALA A 417 30.71 24.22 -3.31
CA ALA A 417 30.46 23.54 -2.03
C ALA A 417 31.28 24.12 -0.86
N ASP A 418 32.57 24.39 -1.10
CA ASP A 418 33.47 24.97 -0.08
C ASP A 418 33.05 26.38 0.33
N SER A 419 32.59 27.20 -0.62
CA SER A 419 32.15 28.57 -0.34
C SER A 419 30.87 28.61 0.51
N PHE A 420 29.95 27.67 0.31
CA PHE A 420 28.75 27.52 1.14
C PHE A 420 29.10 27.06 2.55
N LEU A 421 30.01 26.09 2.68
CA LEU A 421 30.48 25.58 3.96
C LEU A 421 31.21 26.67 4.76
N GLN A 422 32.06 27.44 4.10
CA GLN A 422 32.74 28.57 4.73
C GLN A 422 31.74 29.60 5.25
N TYR A 423 30.74 29.97 4.46
CA TYR A 423 29.70 30.90 4.88
C TYR A 423 28.94 30.37 6.11
N PHE A 424 28.53 29.10 6.10
CA PHE A 424 27.89 28.47 7.26
C PHE A 424 28.77 28.57 8.50
N ASN A 425 30.05 28.19 8.41
CA ASN A 425 30.98 28.21 9.53
C ASN A 425 31.19 29.63 10.10
N VAL A 426 31.17 30.65 9.24
CA VAL A 426 31.25 32.05 9.71
C VAL A 426 29.98 32.43 10.48
N GLN A 427 28.80 32.10 9.95
CA GLN A 427 27.54 32.45 10.60
C GLN A 427 27.32 31.67 11.90
N SER A 428 27.68 30.39 11.94
CA SER A 428 27.51 29.54 13.12
C SER A 428 28.46 29.91 14.25
N ASN A 429 29.71 30.27 13.95
CA ASN A 429 30.68 30.69 14.97
C ASN A 429 30.41 32.09 15.52
N ASN A 430 29.97 33.04 14.69
CA ASN A 430 29.70 34.41 15.14
C ASN A 430 28.45 34.54 16.03
N ASN A 431 27.56 33.54 16.00
CA ASN A 431 26.31 33.54 16.77
C ASN A 431 26.28 32.49 17.89
N GLN A 432 27.43 31.92 18.27
CA GLN A 432 27.51 31.20 19.53
C GLN A 432 27.39 32.19 20.70
N PRO A 433 26.61 31.89 21.76
CA PRO A 433 26.67 32.67 22.98
C PRO A 433 28.13 32.68 23.47
N LYS A 434 28.71 33.87 23.65
CA LYS A 434 30.04 34.00 24.26
C LYS A 434 29.99 33.26 25.59
N LYS A 435 30.77 32.17 25.73
CA LYS A 435 31.01 31.57 27.03
C LYS A 435 31.65 32.64 27.90
N GLU A 436 30.89 33.15 28.88
CA GLU A 436 31.46 33.96 29.95
C GLU A 436 32.52 33.11 30.64
N LEU A 437 33.74 33.66 30.71
CA LEU A 437 34.94 33.08 31.31
C LEU A 437 34.88 33.20 32.83
#